data_AF-A0A7S2T575-F1
#
_entry.id   AF-A0A7S2T575-F1
#
_cell.length_a   1.000
_cell.length_b   1.000
_cell.length_c   1.000
_cell.angle_alpha   90.00
_cell.angle_beta   90.00
_cell.angle_gamma   90.00
#
_symmetry.space_group_name_H-M   'P 1'
#
loop_
_entity.id
_entity.type
_entity.pdbx_description
1 polymer ?
#
loop_
_entity_poly.entity_id
_entity_poly.type
_entity_poly.pdbx_seq_one_letter_code
_entity_poly.pdbx_strand_id
1 'polypeptide(L)'
;GEVTYWDSVSLKFLHMFQAHRNGSVNAIIVTAYGDVWTGSSRGSLRIWKDGGKVLPRSGQNSFELRRSNGDRAHGRIKALLYVPAANVVWSCGIHSLALWNATTGAYISSVGELEKRVLNDLENSYDEIWSGSGSVRSPSLQRKSSMASDAGSDFSYGDGWASGSDLGSASSRYDYKGTKKATQQLGSITSKASYLLGKGLKLGKKAE
;
A
#
# COMPACT_ATOMS: atom_id res chain seq x y z
N GLY A 1 -7.59 -3.11 -22.15
CA GLY A 1 -8.63 -2.28 -21.55
C GLY A 1 -8.63 -0.95 -22.26
N GLU A 2 -9.78 -0.56 -22.79
CA GLU A 2 -9.96 0.64 -23.61
C GLU A 2 -10.64 1.74 -22.80
N VAL A 3 -10.42 2.98 -23.23
CA VAL A 3 -11.13 4.17 -22.74
C VAL A 3 -11.77 4.84 -23.94
N THR A 4 -13.01 5.28 -23.77
CA THR A 4 -13.75 6.05 -24.79
C THR A 4 -13.96 7.48 -24.35
N TYR A 5 -13.88 8.40 -25.31
CA TYR A 5 -14.12 9.82 -25.13
C TYR A 5 -15.41 10.17 -25.84
N TRP A 6 -16.23 10.94 -25.14
CA TRP A 6 -17.55 11.37 -25.58
C TRP A 6 -17.68 12.86 -25.35
N ASP A 7 -18.32 13.53 -26.28
CA ASP A 7 -18.71 14.92 -26.10
C ASP A 7 -19.86 14.97 -25.09
N SER A 8 -19.71 15.75 -24.02
CA SER A 8 -20.72 15.79 -22.94
C SER A 8 -21.99 16.55 -23.33
N VAL A 9 -21.92 17.40 -24.35
CA VAL A 9 -23.05 18.22 -24.80
C VAL A 9 -23.88 17.47 -25.85
N SER A 10 -23.23 16.98 -26.91
CA SER A 10 -23.88 16.28 -28.02
C SER A 10 -24.00 14.77 -27.80
N LEU A 11 -23.38 14.22 -26.76
CA LEU A 11 -23.34 12.78 -26.44
C LEU A 11 -22.77 11.93 -27.59
N LYS A 12 -21.95 12.54 -28.46
CA LYS A 12 -21.33 11.85 -29.59
C LYS A 12 -20.02 11.22 -29.18
N PHE A 13 -19.78 10.03 -29.72
CA PHE A 13 -18.48 9.39 -29.65
C PHE A 13 -17.44 10.26 -30.36
N LEU A 14 -16.32 10.51 -29.68
CA LEU A 14 -15.20 11.29 -30.21
C LEU A 14 -13.99 10.41 -30.51
N HIS A 15 -13.62 9.53 -29.58
CA HIS A 15 -12.38 8.79 -29.68
C HIS A 15 -12.35 7.54 -28.80
N MET A 16 -11.48 6.59 -29.13
CA MET A 16 -11.18 5.42 -28.31
C MET A 16 -9.69 5.11 -28.42
N PHE A 17 -9.09 4.70 -27.30
CA PHE A 17 -7.72 4.20 -27.28
C PHE A 17 -7.52 3.06 -26.29
N GLN A 18 -6.51 2.24 -26.56
CA GLN A 18 -6.09 1.13 -25.72
C GLN A 18 -5.27 1.68 -24.54
N ALA A 19 -5.92 1.84 -23.38
CA ALA A 19 -5.26 2.36 -22.20
C ALA A 19 -4.27 1.37 -21.56
N HIS A 20 -4.66 0.10 -21.50
CA HIS A 20 -3.83 -0.96 -20.94
C HIS A 20 -3.77 -2.14 -21.89
N ARG A 21 -2.55 -2.60 -22.23
CA ARG A 21 -2.35 -3.79 -23.08
C ARG A 21 -3.06 -5.02 -22.49
N ASN A 22 -2.84 -5.26 -21.21
CA ASN A 22 -3.42 -6.39 -20.48
C ASN A 22 -4.33 -5.89 -19.34
N GLY A 23 -5.54 -6.47 -19.25
CA GLY A 23 -6.53 -6.14 -18.24
C GLY A 23 -7.53 -5.05 -18.64
N SER A 24 -8.67 -5.03 -17.95
CA SER A 24 -9.71 -4.00 -18.02
C SER A 24 -9.27 -2.70 -17.34
N VAL A 25 -9.84 -1.58 -17.79
CA VAL A 25 -9.78 -0.31 -17.04
C VAL A 25 -10.81 -0.41 -15.91
N ASN A 26 -10.36 -0.25 -14.67
CA ASN A 26 -11.22 -0.29 -13.49
C ASN A 26 -11.47 1.10 -12.89
N ALA A 27 -10.58 2.06 -13.16
CA ALA A 27 -10.68 3.41 -12.63
C ALA A 27 -10.10 4.41 -13.62
N ILE A 28 -10.72 5.57 -13.71
CA ILE A 28 -10.28 6.71 -14.51
C ILE A 28 -10.52 8.00 -13.73
N ILE A 29 -9.59 8.95 -13.80
CA ILE A 29 -9.77 10.32 -13.31
C ILE A 29 -9.12 11.29 -14.29
N VAL A 30 -9.56 12.56 -14.23
CA VAL A 30 -8.92 13.69 -14.91
C VAL A 30 -8.44 14.66 -13.84
N THR A 31 -7.21 15.14 -13.94
CA THR A 31 -6.66 16.14 -13.00
C THR A 31 -6.94 17.56 -13.49
N ALA A 32 -6.79 18.55 -12.61
CA ALA A 32 -6.93 19.96 -12.99
C ALA A 32 -5.88 20.42 -14.02
N TYR A 33 -4.78 19.66 -14.17
CA TYR A 33 -3.77 19.90 -15.19
C TYR A 33 -4.20 19.43 -16.58
N GLY A 34 -5.33 18.73 -16.68
CA GLY A 34 -5.80 18.11 -17.92
C GLY A 34 -5.10 16.79 -18.22
N ASP A 35 -4.46 16.14 -17.25
CA ASP A 35 -3.93 14.79 -17.41
C ASP A 35 -5.03 13.76 -17.12
N VAL A 36 -5.05 12.67 -17.89
CA VAL A 36 -5.91 11.52 -17.60
C VAL A 36 -5.11 10.43 -16.93
N TRP A 37 -5.68 9.82 -15.89
CA TRP A 37 -5.08 8.70 -15.19
C TRP A 37 -5.97 7.48 -15.33
N THR A 38 -5.37 6.33 -15.65
CA THR A 38 -6.11 5.08 -15.83
C THR A 38 -5.51 3.97 -14.98
N GLY A 39 -6.38 3.25 -14.24
CA GLY A 39 -6.02 2.13 -13.40
C GLY A 39 -6.55 0.80 -13.94
N SER A 40 -5.69 -0.21 -14.03
CA SER A 40 -6.00 -1.53 -14.57
C SER A 40 -6.38 -2.58 -13.52
N SER A 41 -7.19 -3.56 -13.92
CA SER A 41 -7.45 -4.77 -13.14
C SER A 41 -6.21 -5.66 -12.92
N ARG A 42 -5.12 -5.41 -13.65
CA ARG A 42 -3.80 -6.05 -13.51
C ARG A 42 -2.77 -5.15 -12.79
N GLY A 43 -3.22 -4.06 -12.18
CA GLY A 43 -2.38 -3.25 -11.30
C GLY A 43 -1.53 -2.17 -11.97
N SER A 44 -1.59 -2.09 -13.30
CA SER A 44 -0.96 -1.02 -14.09
C SER A 44 -1.69 0.30 -13.87
N LEU A 45 -0.96 1.32 -13.43
CA LEU A 45 -1.43 2.71 -13.32
C LEU A 45 -0.70 3.53 -14.39
N ARG A 46 -1.42 4.24 -15.25
CA ARG A 46 -0.82 5.05 -16.32
C ARG A 46 -1.32 6.49 -16.27
N ILE A 47 -0.45 7.42 -16.62
CA ILE A 47 -0.80 8.81 -16.90
C ILE A 47 -0.76 9.02 -18.40
N TRP A 48 -1.74 9.77 -18.91
CA TRP A 48 -1.83 10.29 -20.27
C TRP A 48 -1.69 11.81 -20.17
N LYS A 49 -0.51 12.31 -20.53
CA LYS A 49 -0.18 13.72 -20.40
C LYS A 49 -1.03 14.56 -21.36
N ASP A 50 -1.63 15.61 -20.82
CA ASP A 50 -2.61 16.46 -21.51
C ASP A 50 -3.81 15.69 -22.10
N GLY A 51 -4.07 14.46 -21.63
CA GLY A 51 -5.10 13.60 -22.21
C GLY A 51 -6.53 14.14 -22.08
N GLY A 52 -6.77 15.09 -21.19
CA GLY A 52 -8.03 15.82 -21.03
C GLY A 52 -8.15 17.03 -21.96
N LYS A 53 -7.05 17.47 -22.58
CA LYS A 53 -6.99 18.57 -23.55
C LYS A 53 -6.83 18.06 -24.99
N VAL A 54 -6.09 16.96 -25.16
CA VAL A 54 -5.76 16.34 -26.45
C VAL A 54 -6.16 14.88 -26.39
N LEU A 55 -6.79 14.38 -27.46
CA LEU A 55 -7.23 13.00 -27.55
C LEU A 55 -6.03 12.03 -27.43
N PRO A 56 -5.96 11.18 -26.38
CA PRO A 56 -4.83 10.28 -26.18
C PRO A 56 -4.78 9.20 -27.26
N ARG A 57 -3.58 8.82 -27.70
CA ARG A 57 -3.38 7.69 -28.62
C ARG A 57 -2.73 6.52 -27.91
N SER A 58 -3.14 5.30 -28.25
CA SER A 58 -2.56 4.05 -27.72
C SER A 58 -1.03 4.09 -27.81
N GLY A 59 -0.36 3.94 -26.66
CA GLY A 59 1.11 3.88 -26.58
C GLY A 59 1.85 5.21 -26.77
N GLN A 60 1.15 6.34 -26.94
CA GLN A 60 1.75 7.67 -27.07
C GLN A 60 1.42 8.52 -25.83
N ASN A 61 2.25 9.53 -25.55
CA ASN A 61 2.10 10.52 -24.47
C ASN A 61 1.66 9.93 -23.13
N SER A 62 2.07 8.70 -22.86
CA SER A 62 1.68 7.97 -21.67
C SER A 62 2.81 7.14 -21.13
N PHE A 63 2.90 7.07 -19.82
CA PHE A 63 3.87 6.24 -19.12
C PHE A 63 3.21 5.54 -17.95
N GLU A 64 3.75 4.37 -17.62
CA GLU A 64 3.29 3.57 -16.50
C GLU A 64 4.01 4.00 -15.22
N LEU A 65 3.22 4.23 -14.18
CA LEU A 65 3.72 4.64 -12.89
C LEU A 65 4.23 3.43 -12.10
N ARG A 66 5.33 3.65 -11.39
CA ARG A 66 6.01 2.66 -10.56
C ARG A 66 6.22 3.21 -9.16
N ARG A 67 6.18 2.32 -8.18
CA ARG A 67 6.60 2.62 -6.81
C ARG A 67 8.11 2.86 -6.78
N SER A 68 8.62 3.39 -5.68
CA SER A 68 10.05 3.66 -5.49
C SER A 68 10.96 2.45 -5.73
N ASN A 69 10.47 1.25 -5.43
CA ASN A 69 11.19 -0.01 -5.64
C ASN A 69 11.06 -0.58 -7.06
N GLY A 70 10.44 0.14 -8.00
CA GLY A 70 10.21 -0.30 -9.37
C GLY A 70 8.97 -1.19 -9.57
N ASP A 71 8.25 -1.54 -8.49
CA ASP A 71 7.05 -2.36 -8.59
C ASP A 71 5.88 -1.59 -9.23
N ARG A 72 4.88 -2.36 -9.69
CA ARG A 72 3.58 -1.80 -10.08
C ARG A 72 2.94 -1.06 -8.91
N ALA A 73 2.06 -0.11 -9.23
CA ALA A 73 1.27 0.62 -8.23
C ALA A 73 0.54 -0.33 -7.26
N HIS A 74 -0.17 -1.33 -7.81
CA HIS A 74 -0.89 -2.35 -7.05
C HIS A 74 -0.90 -3.69 -7.80
N GLY A 75 -1.43 -4.76 -7.21
CA GLY A 75 -1.78 -5.99 -7.95
C GLY A 75 -3.04 -5.84 -8.80
N ARG A 76 -4.04 -5.11 -8.29
CA ARG A 76 -5.27 -4.70 -9.00
C ARG A 76 -5.68 -3.34 -8.47
N ILE A 77 -6.01 -2.42 -9.37
CA ILE A 77 -6.53 -1.09 -9.01
C ILE A 77 -8.07 -1.17 -8.95
N LYS A 78 -8.62 -0.56 -7.90
CA LYS A 78 -10.05 -0.53 -7.59
C LYS A 78 -10.63 0.86 -7.71
N ALA A 79 -9.90 1.88 -7.29
CA ALA A 79 -10.34 3.26 -7.36
C ALA A 79 -9.14 4.20 -7.48
N LEU A 80 -9.42 5.38 -8.01
CA LEU A 80 -8.52 6.52 -8.07
C LEU A 80 -9.25 7.75 -7.54
N LEU A 81 -8.55 8.63 -6.84
CA LEU A 81 -9.08 9.89 -6.35
C LEU A 81 -8.03 10.97 -6.52
N TYR A 82 -8.37 12.05 -7.24
CA TYR A 82 -7.53 13.24 -7.31
C TYR A 82 -7.94 14.22 -6.22
N VAL A 83 -6.96 14.76 -5.50
CA VAL A 83 -7.14 15.79 -4.47
C VAL A 83 -6.36 17.03 -4.90
N PRO A 84 -7.02 18.04 -5.52
CA PRO A 84 -6.36 19.22 -6.05
C PRO A 84 -5.59 20.02 -4.99
N ALA A 85 -6.18 20.21 -3.81
CA ALA A 85 -5.62 21.04 -2.74
C ALA A 85 -4.25 20.57 -2.25
N ALA A 86 -3.97 19.26 -2.36
CA ALA A 86 -2.70 18.66 -1.94
C ALA A 86 -1.83 18.21 -3.13
N ASN A 87 -2.26 18.48 -4.36
CA ASN A 87 -1.60 18.04 -5.59
C ASN A 87 -1.26 16.53 -5.59
N VAL A 88 -2.20 15.71 -5.11
CA VAL A 88 -2.01 14.26 -4.99
C VAL A 88 -3.11 13.48 -5.66
N VAL A 89 -2.72 12.35 -6.24
CA VAL A 89 -3.62 11.27 -6.61
C VAL A 89 -3.46 10.16 -5.58
N TRP A 90 -4.59 9.70 -5.06
CA TRP A 90 -4.69 8.46 -4.32
C TRP A 90 -5.03 7.34 -5.28
N SER A 91 -4.32 6.22 -5.17
CA SER A 91 -4.72 4.97 -5.80
C SER A 91 -5.01 3.91 -4.75
N CYS A 92 -6.13 3.22 -4.95
CA CYS A 92 -6.58 2.13 -4.10
C CYS A 92 -6.48 0.82 -4.85
N GLY A 93 -5.71 -0.11 -4.28
CA GLY A 93 -5.69 -1.51 -4.68
C GLY A 93 -6.43 -2.39 -3.67
N ILE A 94 -6.38 -3.71 -3.87
CA ILE A 94 -7.09 -4.66 -2.99
C ILE A 94 -6.57 -4.60 -1.54
N HIS A 95 -5.26 -4.38 -1.34
CA HIS A 95 -4.60 -4.46 -0.03
C HIS A 95 -3.74 -3.24 0.30
N SER A 96 -3.78 -2.19 -0.51
CA SER A 96 -2.89 -1.05 -0.31
C SER A 96 -3.47 0.24 -0.90
N LEU A 97 -3.10 1.34 -0.27
CA LEU A 97 -3.32 2.70 -0.74
C LEU A 97 -1.97 3.33 -1.02
N ALA A 98 -1.84 4.00 -2.17
CA ALA A 98 -0.63 4.71 -2.57
C ALA A 98 -0.95 6.15 -2.96
N LEU A 99 0.02 7.03 -2.69
CA LEU A 99 0.00 8.45 -2.97
C LEU A 99 0.98 8.78 -4.09
N TRP A 100 0.53 9.62 -5.01
CA TRP A 100 1.30 10.03 -6.18
C TRP A 100 1.20 11.53 -6.36
N ASN A 101 2.29 12.17 -6.76
CA ASN A 101 2.25 13.57 -7.18
C ASN A 101 1.37 13.69 -8.42
N ALA A 102 0.33 14.53 -8.39
CA ALA A 102 -0.65 14.57 -9.48
C ALA A 102 -0.09 15.22 -10.76
N THR A 103 0.91 16.09 -10.63
CA THR A 103 1.57 16.75 -11.77
C THR A 103 2.61 15.86 -12.43
N THR A 104 3.47 15.18 -11.66
CA THR A 104 4.59 14.43 -12.23
C THR A 104 4.30 12.94 -12.36
N GLY A 105 3.36 12.42 -11.56
CA GLY A 105 3.17 10.99 -11.39
C GLY A 105 4.16 10.32 -10.45
N ALA A 106 5.08 11.08 -9.84
CA ALA A 106 6.06 10.52 -8.93
C ALA A 106 5.38 9.83 -7.74
N TYR A 107 5.85 8.64 -7.38
CA TYR A 107 5.42 7.96 -6.16
C TYR A 107 5.86 8.76 -4.93
N ILE A 108 4.93 9.00 -4.00
CA ILE A 108 5.21 9.70 -2.74
C ILE A 108 5.39 8.69 -1.61
N SER A 109 4.35 7.89 -1.34
CA SER A 109 4.40 6.85 -0.31
C SER A 109 3.17 5.94 -0.41
N SER A 110 3.13 4.89 0.41
CA SER A 110 1.93 4.10 0.68
C SER A 110 1.46 4.34 2.10
N VAL A 111 0.17 4.15 2.35
CA VAL A 111 -0.38 4.35 3.71
C VAL A 111 0.34 3.48 4.74
N GLY A 112 0.65 2.22 4.41
CA GLY A 112 1.41 1.34 5.29
C GLY A 112 2.87 1.75 5.51
N GLU A 113 3.48 2.52 4.60
CA GLU A 113 4.80 3.13 4.82
C GLU A 113 4.71 4.36 5.72
N LEU A 114 3.68 5.19 5.52
CA LEU A 114 3.43 6.36 6.37
C LEU A 114 3.13 5.95 7.81
N GLU A 115 2.30 4.95 8.02
CA GLU A 115 2.00 4.41 9.36
C GLU A 115 3.27 3.97 10.09
N LYS A 116 4.18 3.27 9.41
CA LYS A 116 5.46 2.85 9.99
C LYS A 116 6.35 4.04 10.37
N ARG A 117 6.38 5.09 9.53
CA ARG A 117 7.14 6.31 9.83
C ARG A 117 6.61 7.01 11.07
N VAL A 118 5.30 7.22 11.15
CA VAL A 118 4.65 7.83 12.32
C VAL A 118 4.93 7.03 13.59
N LEU A 119 4.87 5.70 13.52
CA LEU A 119 5.18 4.85 14.67
C LEU A 119 6.65 4.97 15.11
N ASN A 120 7.59 5.00 14.17
CA ASN A 120 9.01 5.19 14.48
C ASN A 120 9.30 6.58 15.07
N ASP A 121 8.67 7.64 14.54
CA ASP A 121 8.83 9.00 15.03
C ASP A 121 8.31 9.14 16.47
N LEU A 122 7.18 8.49 16.77
CA LEU A 122 6.65 8.41 18.14
C LEU A 122 7.64 7.69 19.07
N GLU A 123 8.17 6.54 18.67
CA GLU A 123 9.12 5.76 19.47
C GLU A 123 10.41 6.55 19.77
N ASN A 124 10.97 7.21 18.75
CA ASN A 124 12.14 8.07 18.91
C ASN A 124 11.88 9.28 19.83
N SER A 125 10.70 9.90 19.72
CA SER A 125 10.33 11.03 20.60
C SER A 125 10.22 10.60 22.07
N TYR A 126 9.74 9.38 22.34
CA TYR A 126 9.76 8.83 23.70
C TYR A 126 11.20 8.69 24.21
N ASP A 127 12.10 8.07 23.45
CA ASP A 127 13.48 7.85 23.88
C ASP A 127 14.26 9.16 24.14
N GLU A 128 13.97 10.22 23.38
CA GLU A 128 14.57 11.55 23.58
C GLU A 128 14.11 12.21 24.90
N ILE A 129 12.82 12.13 25.23
CA ILE A 129 12.27 12.67 26.49
C ILE A 129 12.88 11.94 27.70
N TRP A 130 13.04 10.62 27.62
CA TRP A 130 13.57 9.81 28.72
C TRP A 130 15.10 9.80 28.82
N SER A 131 15.82 10.13 27.74
CA SER A 131 17.28 10.34 27.78
C SER A 131 17.67 11.74 28.25
N GLY A 132 16.79 12.73 28.09
CA GLY A 132 16.93 14.08 28.65
C GLY A 132 16.59 14.19 30.15
N SER A 133 15.73 13.30 30.66
CA SER A 133 15.50 13.15 32.11
C SER A 133 16.57 12.24 32.71
N GLY A 134 17.55 12.81 33.40
CA GLY A 134 18.70 12.08 33.95
C GLY A 134 18.36 10.72 34.57
N SER A 135 19.03 9.68 34.05
CA SER A 135 19.26 8.35 34.64
C SER A 135 18.12 7.75 35.47
N VAL A 136 17.21 7.03 34.80
CA VAL A 136 16.66 5.81 35.38
C VAL A 136 16.84 4.70 34.35
N ARG A 137 17.61 3.68 34.71
CA ARG A 137 17.88 2.49 33.89
C ARG A 137 16.57 1.97 33.26
N SER A 138 16.54 1.88 31.94
CA SER A 138 15.53 1.12 31.22
C SER A 138 15.55 -0.32 31.72
N PRO A 139 14.38 -0.94 32.04
CA PRO A 139 14.33 -2.37 32.31
C PRO A 139 14.76 -3.10 31.04
N SER A 140 15.93 -3.73 31.08
CA SER A 140 16.35 -4.62 30.01
C SER A 140 15.33 -5.75 29.92
N LEU A 141 14.61 -5.83 28.79
CA LEU A 141 13.89 -7.04 28.42
C LEU A 141 14.92 -8.09 28.05
N GLN A 142 15.48 -8.77 29.06
CA GLN A 142 16.15 -10.04 28.83
C GLN A 142 15.15 -10.97 28.16
N ARG A 143 15.46 -11.35 26.92
CA ARG A 143 14.78 -12.41 26.19
C ARG A 143 14.97 -13.68 27.03
N LYS A 144 13.92 -14.12 27.76
CA LYS A 144 13.93 -15.42 28.43
C LYS A 144 14.07 -16.50 27.35
N SER A 145 15.28 -17.01 27.18
CA SER A 145 15.50 -18.32 26.59
C SER A 145 15.09 -19.37 27.61
N SER A 146 13.87 -19.91 27.50
CA SER A 146 13.53 -21.14 28.20
C SER A 146 13.93 -22.32 27.34
N MET A 147 14.93 -23.08 27.81
CA MET A 147 15.18 -24.46 27.40
C MET A 147 13.89 -25.26 27.57
N ALA A 148 13.48 -25.96 26.51
CA ALA A 148 12.60 -27.12 26.60
C ALA A 148 13.35 -28.28 25.94
N SER A 149 13.77 -29.22 26.78
CA SER A 149 14.36 -30.50 26.42
C SER A 149 13.28 -31.48 25.94
N ASP A 150 13.59 -32.15 24.84
CA ASP A 150 13.23 -33.51 24.38
C ASP A 150 11.86 -34.12 24.70
N ALA A 151 11.18 -34.56 23.62
CA ALA A 151 10.66 -35.93 23.50
C ALA A 151 10.26 -36.28 22.04
N GLY A 152 10.85 -37.35 21.51
CA GLY A 152 10.28 -38.32 20.55
C GLY A 152 10.12 -37.86 19.09
N SER A 153 11.04 -38.20 18.18
CA SER A 153 11.20 -39.47 17.45
C SER A 153 10.21 -39.71 16.30
N ASP A 154 10.83 -39.90 15.12
CA ASP A 154 10.36 -40.58 13.91
C ASP A 154 9.30 -39.92 13.03
N PHE A 155 9.72 -39.49 11.83
CA PHE A 155 9.20 -40.07 10.58
C PHE A 155 10.20 -39.78 9.43
N SER A 156 10.69 -40.88 8.84
CA SER A 156 11.64 -40.96 7.73
C SER A 156 11.10 -40.37 6.41
N TYR A 157 11.94 -39.64 5.67
CA TYR A 157 11.74 -39.41 4.24
C TYR A 157 12.56 -40.42 3.43
N GLY A 158 11.87 -41.30 2.72
CA GLY A 158 12.44 -42.17 1.71
C GLY A 158 12.51 -41.47 0.35
N ASP A 159 13.58 -41.78 -0.38
CA ASP A 159 13.84 -41.38 -1.75
C ASP A 159 12.76 -41.86 -2.73
N GLY A 160 12.45 -41.03 -3.73
CA GLY A 160 11.53 -41.40 -4.80
C GLY A 160 11.58 -40.39 -5.94
N TRP A 161 12.47 -40.62 -6.91
CA TRP A 161 12.42 -39.98 -8.22
C TRP A 161 11.21 -40.51 -8.99
N ALA A 162 10.33 -39.62 -9.43
CA ALA A 162 9.35 -39.92 -10.47
C ALA A 162 9.17 -38.72 -11.41
N SER A 163 9.55 -38.96 -12.65
CA SER A 163 9.25 -38.19 -13.86
C SER A 163 7.75 -38.04 -14.09
N GLY A 164 7.29 -36.89 -14.57
CA GLY A 164 5.92 -36.75 -15.08
C GLY A 164 5.50 -35.30 -15.29
N SER A 165 5.37 -34.93 -16.55
CA SER A 165 4.72 -33.72 -17.06
C SER A 165 3.29 -33.55 -16.52
N ASP A 166 2.96 -32.36 -16.00
CA ASP A 166 1.60 -31.79 -16.10
C ASP A 166 1.58 -30.29 -15.79
N LEU A 167 1.18 -29.49 -16.78
CA LEU A 167 0.90 -28.06 -16.67
C LEU A 167 -0.48 -27.88 -16.01
N GLY A 168 -0.52 -27.89 -14.68
CA GLY A 168 -1.72 -27.68 -13.86
C GLY A 168 -1.72 -26.35 -13.11
N SER A 169 -2.86 -25.67 -13.09
CA SER A 169 -3.10 -24.35 -12.49
C SER A 169 -2.65 -24.24 -11.02
N ALA A 170 -1.76 -23.29 -10.72
CA ALA A 170 -1.47 -22.90 -9.34
C ALA A 170 -2.55 -21.91 -8.82
N SER A 171 -3.59 -22.46 -8.20
CA SER A 171 -4.42 -21.73 -7.25
C SER A 171 -3.59 -21.46 -5.99
N SER A 172 -3.09 -20.24 -5.86
CA SER A 172 -2.44 -19.76 -4.63
C SER A 172 -3.50 -19.68 -3.53
N ARG A 173 -3.54 -20.71 -2.67
CA ARG A 173 -4.21 -20.66 -1.37
C ARG A 173 -3.43 -19.64 -0.51
N TYR A 174 -3.97 -18.44 -0.40
CA TYR A 174 -3.41 -17.40 0.47
C TYR A 174 -3.58 -17.79 1.94
N ASP A 175 -2.49 -17.71 2.70
CA ASP A 175 -2.43 -18.05 4.11
C ASP A 175 -3.15 -16.98 4.96
N TYR A 176 -4.40 -17.29 5.30
CA TYR A 176 -5.30 -16.47 6.12
C TYR A 176 -4.81 -16.28 7.57
N LYS A 177 -3.74 -16.97 8.00
CA LYS A 177 -3.19 -16.86 9.36
C LYS A 177 -2.32 -15.61 9.56
N GLY A 178 -1.68 -15.09 8.51
CA GLY A 178 -0.80 -13.91 8.60
C GLY A 178 -1.54 -12.61 8.87
N THR A 179 -2.73 -12.44 8.27
CA THR A 179 -3.56 -11.23 8.42
C THR A 179 -4.18 -11.13 9.80
N LYS A 180 -4.68 -12.23 10.38
CA LYS A 180 -5.19 -12.23 11.76
C LYS A 180 -4.14 -11.82 12.77
N LYS A 181 -2.89 -12.28 12.61
CA LYS A 181 -1.78 -11.94 13.53
C LYS A 181 -1.44 -10.45 13.48
N ALA A 182 -1.47 -9.84 12.30
CA ALA A 182 -1.28 -8.40 12.13
C ALA A 182 -2.44 -7.60 12.78
N THR A 183 -3.70 -7.99 12.55
CA THR A 183 -4.87 -7.32 13.15
C THR A 183 -4.91 -7.47 14.68
N GLN A 184 -4.50 -8.62 15.22
CA GLN A 184 -4.44 -8.85 16.67
C GLN A 184 -3.31 -8.04 17.32
N GLN A 185 -2.16 -7.91 16.66
CA GLN A 185 -1.09 -7.01 17.10
C GLN A 185 -1.51 -5.54 17.03
N LEU A 186 -2.23 -5.14 15.98
CA LEU A 186 -2.80 -3.78 15.84
C LEU A 186 -3.80 -3.43 16.95
N GLY A 187 -4.69 -4.34 17.34
CA GLY A 187 -5.62 -4.14 18.47
C GLY A 187 -4.91 -4.00 19.82
N SER A 188 -3.83 -4.77 20.03
CA SER A 188 -2.99 -4.66 21.23
C SER A 188 -2.25 -3.31 21.27
N ILE A 189 -1.70 -2.87 20.15
CA ILE A 189 -0.89 -1.64 20.05
C ILE A 189 -1.76 -0.37 20.17
N THR A 190 -2.94 -0.34 19.53
CA THR A 190 -3.89 0.78 19.68
C THR A 190 -4.44 0.89 21.10
N SER A 191 -4.68 -0.24 21.78
CA SER A 191 -5.04 -0.23 23.20
C SER A 191 -3.90 0.34 24.07
N LYS A 192 -2.64 0.04 23.72
CA LYS A 192 -1.46 0.50 24.45
C LYS A 192 -1.19 1.99 24.22
N ALA A 193 -1.33 2.48 22.99
CA ALA A 193 -1.23 3.91 22.67
C ALA A 193 -2.34 4.73 23.37
N SER A 194 -3.58 4.21 23.38
CA SER A 194 -4.70 4.84 24.08
C SER A 194 -4.51 4.86 25.60
N TYR A 195 -3.97 3.77 26.17
CA TYR A 195 -3.64 3.68 27.60
C TYR A 195 -2.53 4.68 28.01
N LEU A 196 -1.50 4.84 27.17
CA LEU A 196 -0.37 5.73 27.45
C LEU A 196 -0.74 7.21 27.28
N LEU A 197 -1.55 7.56 26.27
CA LEU A 197 -2.16 8.90 26.14
C LEU A 197 -3.04 9.24 27.35
N GLY A 198 -3.82 8.27 27.85
CA GLY A 198 -4.65 8.44 29.05
C GLY A 198 -3.86 8.68 30.34
N LYS A 199 -2.64 8.14 30.47
CA LYS A 199 -1.73 8.43 31.61
C LYS A 199 -1.02 9.77 31.47
N GLY A 200 -0.60 10.16 30.26
CA GLY A 200 -0.03 11.48 30.01
C GLY A 200 -0.99 12.62 30.37
N LEU A 201 -2.27 12.48 30.03
CA LEU A 201 -3.32 13.43 30.41
C LEU A 201 -3.62 13.48 31.92
N LYS A 202 -3.39 12.38 32.66
CA LYS A 202 -3.58 12.36 34.13
C LYS A 202 -2.40 12.97 34.90
N LEU A 203 -1.18 12.89 34.36
CA LEU A 203 0.01 13.52 34.95
C LEU A 203 0.05 15.04 34.74
N GLY A 204 -0.58 15.55 33.67
CA GLY A 204 -0.73 16.99 33.42
C GLY A 204 -1.77 17.73 34.26
N LYS A 205 -2.55 17.04 35.12
CA LYS A 205 -3.59 17.66 35.98
C LYS A 205 -3.20 17.82 37.46
N LYS A 206 -1.93 17.63 37.82
CA LYS A 206 -1.41 17.84 39.20
C LYS A 206 -0.35 18.95 39.28
N ALA A 207 -0.51 19.98 38.46
CA ALA A 207 0.26 21.22 38.58
C ALA A 207 -0.73 22.40 38.69
N GLU A 208 -1.38 22.50 39.85
CA GLU A 208 -1.93 23.72 40.45
C GLU A 208 -1.73 23.62 41.97
#